data_AF-A0A927S6F5-F1
#
_entry.id   AF-A0A927S6F5-F1
#
_cell.length_a   1.000
_cell.length_b   1.000
_cell.length_c   1.000
_cell.angle_alpha   90.00
_cell.angle_beta   90.00
_cell.angle_gamma   90.00
#
_symmetry.space_group_name_H-M   'P 1'
#
loop_
_entity.id
_entity.type
_entity.pdbx_description
1 polymer ?
#
loop_
_entity_poly.entity_id
_entity_poly.type
_entity_poly.pdbx_seq_one_letter_code
_entity_poly.pdbx_strand_id
1 'polypeptide(L)'
;MTDELIYRSDEDEFQRFADMADEDIVALSQGGDGQALAYLLDKYKNFVRSKARSYFLIGADHEDIVQEGMIGLYKAIRDFKSAKLTSFRAFAELCVKRQIITAIKTATRQKHFPLNSYVSLNKPLYDEESDRTLLDVIEGRV
;
A
#
# COMPACT_ATOMS: atom_id res chain seq x y z
N MET A 1 12.07 -18.59 -30.64
CA MET A 1 11.03 -19.63 -30.85
C MET A 1 10.54 -20.26 -29.54
N THR A 2 11.11 -19.93 -28.37
CA THR A 2 10.68 -20.45 -27.06
C THR A 2 9.96 -19.41 -26.18
N ASP A 3 9.94 -18.12 -26.55
CA ASP A 3 9.27 -17.07 -25.76
C ASP A 3 7.78 -16.85 -26.09
N GLU A 4 7.33 -17.17 -27.32
CA GLU A 4 5.93 -16.97 -27.73
C GLU A 4 4.98 -18.09 -27.28
N LEU A 5 5.50 -19.22 -26.82
CA LEU A 5 4.70 -20.40 -26.42
C LEU A 5 4.31 -20.40 -24.94
N ILE A 6 4.99 -19.62 -24.10
CA ILE A 6 4.69 -19.52 -22.65
C ILE A 6 3.64 -18.42 -22.39
N TYR A 7 3.60 -17.35 -23.21
CA TYR A 7 2.58 -16.31 -23.08
C TYR A 7 1.21 -16.68 -23.67
N ARG A 8 1.15 -17.72 -24.52
CA ARG A 8 -0.09 -18.15 -25.20
C ARG A 8 -1.00 -19.05 -24.35
N SER A 9 -0.57 -19.54 -23.19
CA SER A 9 -1.39 -20.42 -22.34
C SER A 9 -2.33 -19.65 -21.41
N ASP A 10 -1.97 -18.46 -20.95
CA ASP A 10 -2.76 -17.73 -19.95
C ASP A 10 -4.04 -17.10 -20.54
N GLU A 11 -4.00 -16.65 -21.80
CA GLU A 11 -5.18 -16.04 -22.46
C GLU A 11 -6.31 -17.05 -22.69
N ASP A 12 -6.00 -18.30 -23.04
CA ASP A 12 -7.01 -19.36 -23.22
C ASP A 12 -7.60 -19.83 -21.87
N GLU A 13 -6.81 -19.76 -20.77
CA GLU A 13 -7.26 -20.19 -19.43
C GLU A 13 -8.27 -19.22 -18.78
N PHE A 14 -8.25 -17.94 -19.16
CA PHE A 14 -9.13 -16.92 -18.60
C PHE A 14 -10.49 -16.81 -19.29
N GLN A 15 -10.66 -17.45 -20.44
CA GLN A 15 -11.91 -17.39 -21.20
C GLN A 15 -13.12 -17.85 -20.39
N ARG A 16 -12.94 -18.82 -19.46
CA ARG A 16 -14.02 -19.31 -18.58
C ARG A 16 -14.61 -18.26 -17.64
N PHE A 17 -13.88 -17.17 -17.37
CA PHE A 17 -14.29 -16.11 -16.46
C PHE A 17 -14.73 -14.82 -17.16
N ALA A 18 -14.57 -14.73 -18.49
CA ALA A 18 -14.83 -13.51 -19.25
C ALA A 18 -16.26 -12.99 -19.06
N ASP A 19 -17.23 -13.91 -19.07
CA ASP A 19 -18.67 -13.60 -19.00
C ASP A 19 -19.27 -13.73 -17.59
N MET A 20 -18.44 -14.03 -16.58
CA MET A 20 -18.89 -14.17 -15.20
C MET A 20 -18.91 -12.81 -14.48
N ALA A 21 -19.83 -12.66 -13.52
CA ALA A 21 -19.80 -11.51 -12.61
C ALA A 21 -18.57 -11.58 -11.70
N ASP A 22 -18.00 -10.42 -11.35
CA ASP A 22 -16.82 -10.35 -10.50
C ASP A 22 -17.05 -11.04 -9.15
N GLU A 23 -18.25 -10.89 -8.58
CA GLU A 23 -18.65 -11.51 -7.32
C GLU A 23 -18.61 -13.04 -7.36
N ASP A 24 -18.98 -13.66 -8.49
CA ASP A 24 -18.96 -15.11 -8.65
C ASP A 24 -17.52 -15.64 -8.76
N ILE A 25 -16.68 -14.93 -9.52
CA ILE A 25 -15.27 -15.28 -9.65
C ILE A 25 -14.52 -15.13 -8.32
N VAL A 26 -14.88 -14.10 -7.54
CA VAL A 26 -14.35 -13.92 -6.18
C VAL A 26 -14.74 -15.11 -5.29
N ALA A 27 -15.98 -15.59 -5.37
CA ALA A 27 -16.40 -16.78 -4.62
C ALA A 27 -15.60 -18.03 -5.02
N LEU A 28 -15.34 -18.24 -6.32
CA LEU A 28 -14.46 -19.32 -6.79
C LEU A 28 -13.03 -19.19 -6.23
N SER A 29 -12.47 -17.98 -6.27
CA SER A 29 -11.14 -17.70 -5.72
C SER A 29 -11.08 -17.98 -4.22
N GLN A 30 -12.11 -17.58 -3.45
CA GLN A 30 -12.22 -17.88 -2.02
C GLN A 30 -12.41 -19.38 -1.73
N GLY A 31 -12.97 -20.13 -2.69
CA GLY A 31 -13.03 -21.59 -2.69
C GLY A 31 -11.72 -22.29 -3.02
N GLY A 32 -10.64 -21.55 -3.32
CA GLY A 32 -9.32 -22.09 -3.61
C GLY A 32 -8.97 -22.19 -5.10
N ASP A 33 -9.81 -21.67 -6.00
CA ASP A 33 -9.48 -21.62 -7.43
C ASP A 33 -8.40 -20.56 -7.70
N GLY A 34 -7.15 -21.01 -7.86
CA GLY A 34 -6.00 -20.14 -8.11
C GLY A 34 -6.03 -19.42 -9.45
N GLN A 35 -6.68 -19.99 -10.46
CA GLN A 35 -6.86 -19.35 -11.76
C GLN A 35 -7.90 -18.22 -11.67
N ALA A 36 -8.96 -18.39 -10.87
CA ALA A 36 -9.91 -17.30 -10.59
C ALA A 36 -9.22 -16.12 -9.89
N LEU A 37 -8.31 -16.41 -8.96
CA LEU A 37 -7.47 -15.38 -8.32
C LEU A 37 -6.59 -14.65 -9.35
N ALA A 38 -5.85 -15.42 -10.17
CA ALA A 38 -4.97 -14.86 -11.19
C ALA A 38 -5.73 -13.96 -12.18
N TYR A 39 -6.90 -14.42 -12.64
CA TYR A 39 -7.78 -13.65 -13.52
C TYR A 39 -8.21 -12.32 -12.90
N LEU A 40 -8.68 -12.33 -11.64
CA LEU A 40 -9.11 -11.10 -10.96
C LEU A 40 -7.95 -10.12 -10.76
N LEU A 41 -6.76 -10.63 -10.40
CA LEU A 41 -5.56 -9.80 -10.25
C LEU A 41 -5.17 -9.14 -11.58
N ASP A 42 -5.22 -9.87 -12.70
CA ASP A 42 -4.91 -9.32 -14.01
C ASP A 42 -5.99 -8.33 -14.49
N LYS A 43 -7.27 -8.72 -14.41
CA LYS A 43 -8.43 -7.89 -14.78
C LYS A 43 -8.41 -6.53 -14.07
N TYR A 44 -8.00 -6.48 -12.80
CA TYR A 44 -7.96 -5.25 -11.99
C TYR A 44 -6.58 -4.59 -11.92
N LYS A 45 -5.55 -5.13 -12.57
CA LYS A 45 -4.18 -4.60 -12.54
C LYS A 45 -4.10 -3.14 -12.99
N ASN A 46 -4.73 -2.81 -14.12
CA ASN A 46 -4.76 -1.44 -14.64
C ASN A 46 -5.61 -0.51 -13.78
N PHE A 47 -6.66 -1.04 -13.14
CA PHE A 47 -7.43 -0.30 -12.15
C PHE A 47 -6.56 0.09 -10.95
N VAL A 48 -5.77 -0.84 -10.40
CA VAL A 48 -4.84 -0.57 -9.30
C VAL A 48 -3.81 0.48 -9.71
N ARG A 49 -3.17 0.31 -10.88
CA ARG A 49 -2.23 1.30 -11.42
C ARG A 49 -2.84 2.68 -11.54
N SER A 50 -4.07 2.77 -12.05
CA SER A 50 -4.78 4.05 -12.17
C SER A 50 -5.03 4.72 -10.81
N LYS A 51 -5.28 3.94 -9.75
CA LYS A 51 -5.45 4.50 -8.40
C LYS A 51 -4.11 4.88 -7.76
N ALA A 52 -3.05 4.12 -8.02
CA ALA A 52 -1.71 4.41 -7.52
C ALA A 52 -1.14 5.72 -8.08
N ARG A 53 -1.49 6.11 -9.32
CA ARG A 53 -1.00 7.34 -9.99
C ARG A 53 -1.16 8.63 -9.20
N SER A 54 -2.17 8.74 -8.34
CA SER A 54 -2.39 9.95 -7.52
C SER A 54 -1.52 10.02 -6.26
N TYR A 55 -0.70 9.01 -6.00
CA TYR A 55 0.15 8.92 -4.83
C TYR A 55 1.62 8.98 -5.22
N PHE A 56 2.42 9.60 -4.35
CA PHE A 56 3.85 9.76 -4.54
C PHE A 56 4.54 9.66 -3.17
N LEU A 57 5.68 8.97 -3.14
CA LEU A 57 6.55 8.85 -1.97
C LEU A 57 7.96 9.23 -2.41
N ILE A 58 8.50 10.28 -1.82
CA ILE A 58 9.86 10.76 -2.15
C ILE A 58 10.87 9.65 -1.84
N GLY A 59 11.67 9.30 -2.85
CA GLY A 59 12.72 8.28 -2.71
C GLY A 59 12.25 6.83 -2.84
N ALA A 60 10.99 6.58 -3.24
CA ALA A 60 10.48 5.26 -3.56
C ALA A 60 10.01 5.18 -5.02
N ASP A 61 10.04 3.99 -5.60
CA ASP A 61 9.62 3.77 -6.98
C ASP A 61 8.10 3.77 -7.08
N HIS A 62 7.56 4.26 -8.20
CA HIS A 62 6.12 4.21 -8.42
C HIS A 62 5.58 2.77 -8.39
N GLU A 63 6.37 1.81 -8.84
CA GLU A 63 6.00 0.40 -8.80
C GLU A 63 5.84 -0.12 -7.35
N ASP A 64 6.53 0.44 -6.35
CA ASP A 64 6.31 0.07 -4.94
C ASP A 64 4.89 0.44 -4.49
N ILE A 65 4.41 1.61 -4.92
CA ILE A 65 3.03 2.07 -4.65
C ILE A 65 2.02 1.15 -5.35
N VAL A 66 2.31 0.75 -6.58
CA VAL A 66 1.47 -0.20 -7.33
C VAL A 66 1.42 -1.54 -6.60
N GLN A 67 2.56 -2.06 -6.11
CA GLN A 67 2.60 -3.32 -5.36
C GLN A 67 1.76 -3.25 -4.07
N GLU A 68 1.86 -2.16 -3.31
CA GLU A 68 0.98 -1.95 -2.14
C GLU A 68 -0.50 -1.90 -2.56
N GLY A 69 -0.80 -1.28 -3.70
CA GLY A 69 -2.14 -1.33 -4.28
C GLY A 69 -2.59 -2.76 -4.60
N MET A 70 -1.73 -3.59 -5.20
CA MET A 70 -2.01 -4.98 -5.54
C MET A 70 -2.24 -5.84 -4.29
N ILE A 71 -1.47 -5.60 -3.21
CA ILE A 71 -1.72 -6.23 -1.90
C ILE A 71 -3.11 -5.85 -1.38
N GLY A 72 -3.54 -4.61 -1.57
CA GLY A 72 -4.88 -4.15 -1.22
C GLY A 72 -5.98 -4.86 -2.01
N LEU A 73 -5.77 -5.07 -3.31
CA LEU A 73 -6.67 -5.82 -4.18
C LEU A 73 -6.76 -7.29 -3.75
N TYR A 74 -5.62 -7.94 -3.47
CA TYR A 74 -5.60 -9.34 -2.98
C TYR A 74 -6.42 -9.50 -1.70
N LYS A 75 -6.25 -8.58 -0.74
CA LYS A 75 -7.06 -8.56 0.50
C LYS A 75 -8.54 -8.35 0.20
N ALA A 76 -8.87 -7.52 -0.79
CA ALA A 76 -10.25 -7.33 -1.22
C ALA A 76 -10.87 -8.61 -1.75
N ILE A 77 -10.17 -9.36 -2.61
CA ILE A 77 -10.62 -10.65 -3.15
C ILE A 77 -10.86 -11.64 -2.00
N ARG A 78 -9.90 -11.75 -1.08
CA ARG A 78 -9.98 -12.67 0.06
C ARG A 78 -11.11 -12.35 1.03
N ASP A 79 -11.35 -11.07 1.32
CA ASP A 79 -12.22 -10.63 2.42
C ASP A 79 -13.61 -10.16 1.96
N PHE A 80 -13.88 -10.13 0.66
CA PHE A 80 -15.18 -9.69 0.12
C PHE A 80 -16.31 -10.61 0.58
N LYS A 81 -17.47 -10.00 0.87
CA LYS A 81 -18.69 -10.70 1.27
C LYS A 81 -19.85 -10.20 0.42
N SER A 82 -20.39 -11.05 -0.44
CA SER A 82 -21.50 -10.76 -1.36
C SER A 82 -22.79 -10.35 -0.64
N ALA A 83 -22.97 -10.73 0.63
CA ALA A 83 -24.12 -10.31 1.45
C ALA A 83 -24.17 -8.80 1.75
N LYS A 84 -23.10 -8.04 1.45
CA LYS A 84 -23.07 -6.59 1.62
C LYS A 84 -23.60 -5.91 0.36
N LEU A 85 -24.35 -4.81 0.50
CA LEU A 85 -24.94 -4.01 -0.59
C LEU A 85 -23.91 -3.20 -1.42
N THR A 86 -22.69 -3.70 -1.60
CA THR A 86 -21.61 -3.00 -2.30
C THR A 86 -20.99 -3.95 -3.31
N SER A 87 -20.85 -3.50 -4.56
CA SER A 87 -20.19 -4.28 -5.61
C SER A 87 -18.73 -4.57 -5.26
N PHE A 88 -18.20 -5.68 -5.77
CA PHE A 88 -16.81 -6.04 -5.55
C PHE A 88 -15.87 -4.92 -6.00
N ARG A 89 -16.13 -4.30 -7.15
CA ARG A 89 -15.34 -3.18 -7.67
C ARG A 89 -15.21 -2.01 -6.67
N ALA A 90 -16.33 -1.60 -6.05
CA ALA A 90 -16.32 -0.51 -5.08
C ALA A 90 -15.58 -0.89 -3.79
N PHE A 91 -15.73 -2.14 -3.34
CA PHE A 91 -15.00 -2.67 -2.19
C PHE A 91 -13.48 -2.75 -2.47
N ALA A 92 -13.10 -3.24 -3.65
CA ALA A 92 -11.71 -3.29 -4.10
C ALA A 92 -11.09 -1.90 -4.14
N GLU A 93 -11.81 -0.89 -4.64
CA GLU A 93 -11.34 0.50 -4.61
C GLU A 93 -10.98 0.98 -3.20
N LEU A 94 -11.85 0.68 -2.24
CA LEU A 94 -11.64 1.06 -0.84
C LEU A 94 -10.39 0.40 -0.27
N CYS A 95 -10.22 -0.91 -0.48
CA CYS A 95 -9.09 -1.67 0.03
C CYS A 95 -7.77 -1.23 -0.60
N VAL A 96 -7.72 -1.05 -1.93
CA VAL A 96 -6.54 -0.57 -2.66
C VAL A 96 -6.08 0.78 -2.12
N LYS A 97 -6.98 1.76 -2.02
CA LYS A 97 -6.64 3.09 -1.50
C LYS A 97 -6.12 3.03 -0.06
N ARG A 98 -6.80 2.28 0.80
CA ARG A 98 -6.40 2.14 2.21
C ARG A 98 -5.02 1.51 2.36
N GLN A 99 -4.73 0.48 1.57
CA GLN A 99 -3.43 -0.19 1.62
C GLN A 99 -2.30 0.77 1.20
N ILE A 100 -2.47 1.49 0.08
CA ILE A 100 -1.50 2.49 -0.39
C ILE A 100 -1.27 3.58 0.68
N ILE A 101 -2.34 4.18 1.21
CA ILE A 101 -2.24 5.24 2.23
C ILE A 101 -1.53 4.71 3.49
N THR A 102 -1.84 3.49 3.92
CA THR A 102 -1.24 2.88 5.11
C THR A 102 0.25 2.63 4.91
N ALA A 103 0.66 2.14 3.73
CA ALA A 103 2.06 1.94 3.38
C ALA A 103 2.84 3.26 3.40
N ILE A 104 2.31 4.31 2.74
CA ILE A 104 2.92 5.64 2.73
C ILE A 104 3.06 6.17 4.15
N LYS A 105 1.98 6.14 4.95
CA LYS A 105 2.02 6.60 6.35
C LYS A 105 3.03 5.83 7.19
N THR A 106 3.23 4.55 6.89
CA THR A 106 4.20 3.70 7.59
C THR A 106 5.63 4.06 7.21
N ALA A 107 5.90 4.29 5.91
CA ALA A 107 7.20 4.68 5.41
C ALA A 107 7.59 6.11 5.86
N THR A 108 6.65 7.04 5.90
CA THR A 108 6.86 8.42 6.38
C THR A 108 6.69 8.55 7.89
N ARG A 109 6.51 7.43 8.62
CA ARG A 109 6.43 7.45 10.08
C ARG A 109 7.82 7.79 10.60
N GLN A 110 8.02 9.07 10.93
CA GLN A 110 9.22 9.63 11.53
C GLN A 110 9.52 9.08 12.95
N LYS A 111 9.43 7.75 13.15
CA LYS A 111 9.55 7.08 14.46
C LYS A 111 10.92 7.29 15.11
N HIS A 112 11.94 7.60 14.30
CA HIS A 112 13.30 7.92 14.75
C HIS A 112 13.60 9.42 14.78
N PHE A 113 12.67 10.30 14.38
CA PHE A 113 12.91 11.74 14.38
C PHE A 113 13.22 12.30 15.78
N PRO A 114 12.52 11.92 16.86
CA PRO A 114 12.91 12.35 18.21
C PRO A 114 14.31 11.86 18.62
N LEU A 115 14.75 10.71 18.11
CA LEU A 115 16.08 10.13 18.40
C LEU A 115 17.20 10.84 17.64
N ASN A 116 16.92 11.28 16.41
CA ASN A 116 17.91 11.89 15.51
C ASN A 116 17.92 13.43 15.54
N SER A 117 16.91 14.04 16.16
CA SER A 117 16.81 15.49 16.38
C SER A 117 16.93 15.83 17.88
N TYR A 118 17.69 15.03 18.63
CA TYR A 118 17.93 15.30 20.03
C TYR A 118 18.70 16.61 20.18
N VAL A 119 18.25 17.44 21.12
CA VAL A 119 18.98 18.64 21.55
C VAL A 119 19.41 18.38 22.99
N SER A 120 20.72 18.44 23.24
CA SER A 120 21.24 18.26 24.60
C SER A 120 20.81 19.43 25.47
N LEU A 121 20.11 19.15 26.56
CA LEU A 121 19.69 20.16 27.54
C LEU A 121 20.87 20.74 28.34
N ASN A 122 21.99 20.01 28.42
CA ASN A 122 23.21 20.42 29.12
C ASN A 122 24.22 21.13 28.22
N LYS A 123 23.91 21.32 26.93
CA LYS A 123 24.81 22.06 26.04
C LYS A 123 24.70 23.57 26.36
N PRO A 124 25.84 24.27 26.49
CA PRO A 124 25.87 25.74 26.52
C PRO A 124 25.02 26.34 25.41
N LEU A 125 24.18 27.32 25.74
CA LEU A 125 23.31 28.04 24.80
C LEU A 125 24.10 29.01 23.92
N TYR A 126 25.20 29.55 24.44
CA TYR A 126 26.06 30.51 23.78
C TYR A 126 27.47 29.92 23.59
N ASP A 127 28.49 30.75 23.38
CA ASP A 127 29.90 30.34 23.24
C ASP A 127 30.35 29.39 24.37
N GLU A 128 31.45 28.65 24.17
CA GLU A 128 31.97 27.60 25.07
C GLU A 128 32.27 28.09 26.50
N GLU A 129 32.34 29.41 26.73
CA GLU A 129 32.48 30.04 28.05
C GLU A 129 31.13 30.27 28.78
N SER A 130 29.99 29.94 28.17
CA SER A 130 28.67 30.16 28.77
C SER A 130 28.20 28.95 29.56
N ASP A 131 28.04 29.12 30.88
CA ASP A 131 27.45 28.09 31.76
C ASP A 131 25.93 27.94 31.57
N ARG A 132 25.29 28.82 30.80
CA ARG A 132 23.84 28.83 30.66
C ARG A 132 23.40 27.77 29.67
N THR A 133 22.60 26.83 30.15
CA THR A 133 22.11 25.70 29.36
C THR A 133 20.62 25.87 29.00
N LEU A 134 20.13 25.05 28.07
CA LEU A 134 18.69 24.97 27.76
C LEU A 134 17.87 24.55 28.98
N LEU A 135 18.45 23.74 29.87
CA LEU A 135 17.81 23.31 31.11
C LEU A 135 17.51 24.50 32.03
N ASP A 136 18.45 25.44 32.19
CA ASP A 136 18.29 26.62 33.05
C ASP A 136 17.13 27.52 32.59
N VAL A 137 16.97 27.66 31.27
CA VAL A 137 15.89 28.44 30.66
C VAL A 137 14.52 27.80 30.91
N ILE A 138 14.43 26.47 30.81
CA ILE A 138 13.17 25.73 31.04
C ILE A 138 12.80 25.70 32.52
N GLU A 139 13.78 25.60 33.41
CA GLU A 139 13.56 25.62 34.86
C GLU A 139 13.28 27.03 35.42
N GLY A 140 13.30 28.07 34.58
CA GLY A 140 13.07 29.45 34.99
C GLY A 140 14.16 30.01 35.91
N ARG A 141 15.36 29.40 35.88
CA ARG A 141 16.54 29.92 36.56
C ARG A 141 17.06 31.10 35.72
N VAL A 142 16.68 32.31 36.13
CA VAL A 142 17.19 33.59 35.61
C VAL A 142 18.32 34.07 36.49
#